data_AF-A0A6B3CM35-F1
#
_entry.id   AF-A0A6B3CM35-F1
#
_cell.length_a   1.000
_cell.length_b   1.000
_cell.length_c   1.000
_cell.angle_alpha   90.00
_cell.angle_beta   90.00
_cell.angle_gamma   90.00
#
_symmetry.space_group_name_H-M   'P 1'
#
loop_
_entity.id
_entity.type
_entity.pdbx_description
1 polymer ?
#
loop_
_entity_poly.entity_id
_entity_poly.type
_entity_poly.pdbx_seq_one_letter_code
_entity_poly.pdbx_strand_id
1 'polypeptide(L)' 'RDGLQARQEGRILYTRVGRFECSGDERESVTLVLDGRPRRAGDLGVGLVGRLLRAGVVVPAAP' A
#
# COMPACT_ATOMS: atom_id res chain seq x y z
N ARG A 1 -2.17 -17.63 12.97
CA ARG A 1 -2.07 -17.09 11.59
C ARG A 1 -2.53 -15.63 11.58
N ASP A 2 -2.04 -14.84 12.53
CA ASP A 2 -2.39 -13.43 12.72
C ASP A 2 -1.17 -12.60 12.35
N GLY A 3 -0.90 -12.49 11.04
CA GLY A 3 0.08 -11.54 10.56
C GLY A 3 -0.54 -10.15 10.64
N LEU A 4 0.16 -9.20 11.25
CA LEU A 4 -0.21 -7.77 11.28
C LEU A 4 -0.93 -7.37 9.98
N GLN A 5 -2.25 -7.17 10.07
CA GLN A 5 -3.03 -6.62 8.97
C GLN A 5 -2.43 -5.26 8.63
N ALA A 6 -2.12 -5.03 7.35
CA ALA A 6 -1.62 -3.74 6.93
C ALA A 6 -2.62 -2.67 7.37
N ARG A 7 -2.15 -1.64 8.07
CA ARG A 7 -3.01 -0.60 8.65
C ARG A 7 -2.38 0.76 8.48
N GLN A 8 -3.21 1.77 8.30
CA GLN A 8 -2.76 3.14 8.17
C GLN A 8 -3.09 3.94 9.44
N GLU A 9 -2.10 4.64 9.98
CA GLU A 9 -2.27 5.57 11.09
C GLU A 9 -1.69 6.92 10.68
N GLY A 10 -2.56 7.90 10.44
CA GLY A 10 -2.19 9.19 9.86
C GLY A 10 -1.49 9.02 8.51
N ARG A 11 -0.20 9.39 8.47
CA ARG A 11 0.66 9.28 7.29
C ARG A 11 1.47 7.98 7.24
N ILE A 12 1.38 7.11 8.25
CA ILE A 12 2.20 5.92 8.34
C ILE A 12 1.39 4.69 7.99
N LEU A 13 1.84 3.94 6.99
CA LEU A 13 1.35 2.62 6.66
C LEU A 13 2.22 1.58 7.39
N TYR A 14 1.61 0.83 8.29
CA TYR A 14 2.23 -0.29 9.00
C TYR A 14 1.98 -1.56 8.22
N THR A 15 3.05 -2.33 8.00
CA THR A 15 3.03 -3.58 7.24
C THR A 15 3.79 -4.65 8.02
N ARG A 16 3.70 -5.90 7.58
CA ARG A 16 4.46 -7.01 8.22
C ARG A 16 5.97 -6.79 8.21
N VAL A 17 6.49 -6.07 7.23
CA VAL A 17 7.93 -5.90 7.00
C VAL A 17 8.47 -4.55 7.45
N GLY A 18 7.62 -3.67 8.00
CA GLY A 18 8.03 -2.36 8.50
C GLY A 18 6.96 -1.28 8.33
N ARG A 19 7.38 -0.02 8.45
CA ARG A 19 6.54 1.16 8.28
C ARG A 19 6.91 1.93 7.01
N PHE A 20 5.92 2.46 6.32
CA PHE A 20 6.07 3.29 5.12
C PHE A 20 5.40 4.64 5.35
N GLU A 21 6.13 5.73 5.10
CA GLU A 21 5.56 7.08 5.17
C GLU A 21 4.92 7.46 3.84
N CYS A 22 3.63 7.80 3.92
CA CYS A 22 2.81 8.24 2.82
C CYS A 22 2.74 9.76 2.82
N SER A 23 2.87 10.38 1.66
CA SER A 23 2.56 11.81 1.53
C SER A 23 1.06 12.06 1.69
N GLY A 24 0.67 13.33 1.90
CA GLY A 24 -0.74 13.70 2.10
C GLY A 24 -1.63 13.28 0.93
N ASP A 25 -1.14 13.42 -0.29
CA ASP A 25 -1.81 13.08 -1.54
C ASP A 25 -1.94 11.57 -1.78
N GLU A 26 -1.13 10.75 -1.08
CA GLU A 26 -1.16 9.28 -1.21
C GLU A 26 -2.13 8.61 -0.25
N ARG A 27 -2.73 9.38 0.66
CA ARG A 27 -3.56 8.85 1.75
C ARG A 27 -4.79 8.09 1.24
N GLU A 28 -5.44 8.62 0.21
CA GLU A 28 -6.59 7.97 -0.42
C GLU A 28 -6.17 6.66 -1.10
N SER A 29 -5.12 6.70 -1.94
CA SER A 29 -4.57 5.51 -2.59
C SER A 29 -4.20 4.40 -1.61
N VAL A 30 -3.61 4.72 -0.46
CA VAL A 30 -3.27 3.73 0.58
C VAL A 30 -4.52 3.10 1.18
N THR A 31 -5.57 3.90 1.44
CA THR A 31 -6.86 3.38 1.89
C THR A 31 -7.43 2.39 0.88
N LEU A 32 -7.34 2.71 -0.41
CA LEU A 32 -7.80 1.85 -1.50
C LEU A 32 -7.01 0.54 -1.62
N VAL A 33 -5.71 0.55 -1.29
CA VAL A 33 -4.87 -0.67 -1.22
C VAL A 33 -5.30 -1.56 -0.06
N LEU A 34 -5.64 -0.97 1.08
CA LEU A 34 -6.03 -1.72 2.29
C LEU A 34 -7.40 -2.42 2.18
N ASP A 35 -8.25 -2.01 1.24
CA ASP A 35 -9.51 -2.72 0.90
C ASP A 35 -9.26 -4.10 0.26
N GLY A 36 -8.01 -4.43 -0.10
CA GLY A 36 -7.61 -5.74 -0.59
C GLY A 36 -8.11 -6.07 -2.00
N ARG A 37 -8.80 -5.14 -2.67
CA ARG A 37 -9.25 -5.30 -4.05
C ARG A 37 -8.12 -5.00 -5.04
N PRO A 38 -8.01 -5.76 -6.15
CA PRO A 38 -7.07 -5.45 -7.22
C PRO A 38 -7.45 -4.11 -7.88
N ARG A 39 -6.43 -3.26 -8.11
CA ARG A 39 -6.57 -1.94 -8.75
C ARG A 39 -5.40 -1.71 -9.70
N ARG A 40 -5.59 -0.84 -10.70
CA ARG A 40 -4.50 -0.49 -11.61
C ARG A 40 -3.52 0.43 -10.91
N ALA A 41 -2.24 0.27 -11.24
CA ALA A 41 -1.20 1.12 -10.66
C ALA A 41 -1.40 2.62 -10.97
N GLY A 42 -2.00 2.94 -12.13
CA GLY A 42 -2.34 4.30 -12.52
C GLY A 42 -3.36 4.97 -11.60
N ASP A 43 -4.34 4.20 -11.11
CA ASP A 43 -5.39 4.72 -10.22
C ASP A 43 -4.86 5.00 -8.79
N LEU A 44 -3.77 4.33 -8.40
CA LEU A 44 -3.14 4.48 -7.09
C LEU A 44 -1.96 5.47 -7.10
N GLY A 45 -1.46 5.81 -8.29
CA GLY A 45 -0.19 6.52 -8.48
C GLY A 45 0.97 5.53 -8.65
N VAL A 46 1.59 5.57 -9.84
CA VAL A 46 2.67 4.64 -10.22
C VAL A 46 3.88 4.75 -9.29
N GLY A 47 4.20 5.97 -8.82
CA GLY A 47 5.29 6.21 -7.87
C GLY A 47 5.06 5.56 -6.51
N LEU A 48 3.83 5.61 -5.99
CA LEU A 48 3.44 4.93 -4.76
C LEU A 48 3.56 3.42 -4.94
N VAL A 49 2.95 2.88 -6.00
CA VAL A 49 2.92 1.44 -6.27
C VAL A 49 4.32 0.88 -6.45
N GLY A 50 5.20 1.59 -7.16
CA GLY A 50 6.60 1.19 -7.32
C GLY A 50 7.34 1.08 -5.97
N ARG A 51 7.08 2.01 -5.04
CA ARG A 51 7.64 1.95 -3.68
C ARG A 51 7.07 0.80 -2.86
N LEU A 52 5.75 0.59 -2.92
CA LEU A 52 5.08 -0.50 -2.22
C LEU A 52 5.50 -1.89 -2.74
N LEU A 53 5.70 -2.04 -4.05
CA LEU A 53 6.22 -3.26 -4.67
C LEU A 53 7.63 -3.58 -4.19
N ARG A 54 8.54 -2.58 -4.20
CA ARG A 54 9.92 -2.75 -3.70
C ARG A 54 9.95 -3.09 -2.21
N ALA A 55 9.00 -2.56 -1.45
CA ALA A 55 8.84 -2.86 -0.04
C ALA A 55 8.10 -4.19 0.23
N GLY A 56 7.64 -4.92 -0.81
CA GLY A 56 6.93 -6.20 -0.65
C GLY A 56 5.55 -6.07 0.00
N VAL A 57 4.94 -4.89 -0.04
CA VAL A 57 3.65 -4.58 0.60
C VAL A 57 2.48 -4.99 -0.29
N VAL A 58 2.65 -4.85 -1.61
CA VAL A 58 1.68 -5.24 -2.63
C VAL A 58 2.31 -6.20 -3.61
N VAL A 59 1.48 -6.95 -4.32
CA VAL A 59 1.88 -7.86 -5.39
C VAL A 59 1.02 -7.61 -6.63
N PRO A 60 1.54 -7.82 -7.85
CA PRO A 60 0.72 -7.79 -9.06
C PRO A 60 -0.39 -8.85 -8.98
N ALA A 61 -1.63 -8.46 -9.28
CA ALA A 61 -2.76 -9.39 -9.26
C ALA A 61 -2.78 -10.33 -10.48
N ALA A 62 -2.13 -9.93 -11.57
CA ALA A 62 -1.93 -10.72 -12.79
C ALA A 62 -0.57 -10.35 -13.41
N PRO A 63 0.07 -11.29 -14.14
CA PRO A 63 1.29 -11.05 -14.89
C PRO A 63 1.09 -10.09 -16.08
#